data_AF-A0A932LY99-F1
#
_entry.id   AF-A0A932LY99-F1
#
_cell.length_a   1.000
_cell.length_b   1.000
_cell.length_c   1.000
_cell.angle_alpha   90.00
_cell.angle_beta   90.00
_cell.angle_gamma   90.00
#
_symmetry.space_group_name_H-M   'P 1'
#
loop_
_entity.id
_entity.type
_entity.pdbx_description
1 polymer ?
#
loop_
_entity_poly.entity_id
_entity_poly.type
_entity_poly.pdbx_seq_one_letter_code
_entity_poly.pdbx_strand_id
1 'polypeptide(L)' 'MKLYMEQWLRLLGGIVVLASVLLAVFHNAAWLWLTGLMGINLVQSAFTNF' A
#
# COMPACT_ATOMS: atom_id res chain seq x y z
N MET A 1 15.21 -2.46 17.58
CA MET A 1 13.99 -1.68 17.26
C MET A 1 13.88 -1.26 15.78
N LYS A 2 14.50 -1.96 14.81
CA LYS A 2 14.31 -1.68 13.37
C LYS A 2 13.38 -2.68 12.67
N LEU A 3 13.53 -3.98 12.99
CA LEU A 3 12.73 -5.07 12.40
C LEU A 3 11.20 -4.92 12.58
N TYR A 4 10.75 -4.45 13.74
CA TYR A 4 9.31 -4.28 13.99
C TYR A 4 8.69 -3.22 13.09
N MET A 5 9.37 -2.10 12.84
CA MET A 5 8.84 -1.00 12.03
C MET A 5 8.64 -1.41 10.56
N GLU A 6 9.55 -2.17 9.98
CA GLU A 6 9.44 -2.63 8.59
C GLU A 6 8.32 -3.65 8.38
N GLN A 7 8.12 -4.55 9.36
CA GLN A 7 7.01 -5.51 9.34
C GLN A 7 5.65 -4.80 9.42
N TRP A 8 5.53 -3.82 10.32
CA TRP A 8 4.33 -2.98 10.42
C TRP A 8 4.10 -2.15 9.16
N LEU A 9 5.15 -1.62 8.54
CA LEU A 9 5.05 -0.86 7.29
C LEU A 9 4.51 -1.73 6.14
N ARG A 10 5.01 -2.96 6.00
CA ARG A 10 4.48 -3.94 5.02
C ARG A 10 3.03 -4.31 5.30
N LEU A 11 2.68 -4.54 6.57
CA LEU A 11 1.31 -4.83 6.97
C LEU A 11 0.38 -3.66 6.62
N LEU A 12 0.78 -2.43 6.95
CA LEU A 12 0.00 -1.23 6.67
C LEU A 12 -0.17 -1.04 5.16
N GLY A 13 0.88 -1.30 4.38
CA GLY A 13 0.79 -1.27 2.92
C GLY A 13 -0.21 -2.27 2.34
N GLY A 14 -0.23 -3.50 2.87
CA GLY A 14 -1.24 -4.49 2.51
C GLY A 14 -2.66 -4.05 2.85
N ILE A 15 -2.87 -3.49 4.05
CA ILE A 15 -4.18 -2.99 4.49
C ILE A 15 -4.68 -1.86 3.59
N VAL A 16 -3.81 -0.91 3.25
CA VAL A 16 -4.15 0.22 2.38
C VAL A 16 -4.58 -0.28 0.99
N VAL A 17 -3.87 -1.24 0.41
CA VAL A 17 -4.23 -1.86 -0.87
C VAL A 17 -5.58 -2.56 -0.78
N LEU A 18 -5.79 -3.43 0.22
CA LEU A 18 -7.05 -4.17 0.36
C LEU A 18 -8.25 -3.25 0.60
N ALA A 19 -8.11 -2.25 1.48
CA ALA A 19 -9.15 -1.28 1.75
C ALA A 19 -9.50 -0.47 0.48
N SER A 20 -8.47 -0.03 -0.25
CA SER A 20 -8.62 0.71 -1.49
C SER A 20 -9.32 -0.11 -2.59
N VAL A 21 -9.02 -1.40 -2.71
CA VAL A 21 -9.70 -2.30 -3.66
C VAL A 21 -11.16 -2.51 -3.27
N LEU A 22 -11.48 -2.70 -2.00
CA LEU A 22 -12.87 -2.83 -1.54
C LEU A 22 -13.65 -1.55 -1.84
N LEU A 23 -13.07 -0.37 -1.56
CA LEU A 23 -13.66 0.92 -1.91
C LEU A 23 -13.85 1.09 -3.42
N ALA A 24 -12.93 0.56 -4.24
CA ALA A 24 -13.06 0.59 -5.69
C ALA A 24 -14.27 -0.23 -6.18
N VAL A 25 -14.51 -1.39 -5.57
CA VAL A 25 -15.64 -2.28 -5.91
C VAL A 25 -16.97 -1.72 -5.40
N PHE A 26 -17.02 -1.21 -4.17
CA PHE A 26 -18.28 -0.81 -3.51
C PHE A 26 -18.67 0.65 -3.69
N HIS A 27 -17.75 1.54 -4.08
CA HIS A 27 -18.02 2.97 -4.23
C HIS A 27 -17.71 3.50 -5.62
N ASN A 28 -16.44 3.44 -6.05
CA ASN A 28 -16.01 4.00 -7.34
C ASN A 28 -14.61 3.52 -7.73
N ALA A 29 -14.39 3.12 -8.98
CA ALA A 29 -13.09 2.72 -9.48
C ALA A 29 -11.96 3.76 -9.29
N ALA A 30 -12.28 5.05 -9.10
CA ALA A 30 -11.31 6.09 -8.77
C ALA A 30 -10.45 5.78 -7.53
N TRP A 31 -10.93 4.93 -6.62
CA TRP A 31 -10.14 4.46 -5.49
C TRP A 31 -8.90 3.64 -5.91
N LEU A 32 -8.86 3.06 -7.11
CA LEU A 32 -7.67 2.38 -7.63
C LEU A 32 -6.46 3.31 -7.78
N TRP A 33 -6.65 4.63 -7.88
CA TRP A 33 -5.53 5.58 -7.85
C TRP A 33 -4.73 5.46 -6.56
N LEU A 34 -5.40 5.27 -5.41
CA LEU A 34 -4.73 5.10 -4.12
C LEU A 34 -3.96 3.77 -4.05
N THR A 35 -4.51 2.70 -4.62
CA THR A 35 -3.81 1.42 -4.78
C THR A 35 -2.58 1.57 -5.68
N GLY A 36 -2.71 2.27 -6.81
CA GLY A 36 -1.63 2.51 -7.75
C GLY A 36 -0.49 3.32 -7.15
N LEU A 37 -0.81 4.42 -6.46
CA LEU A 37 0.18 5.25 -5.75
C LEU A 37 0.91 4.45 -4.66
N MET A 38 0.19 3.64 -3.88
CA MET A 38 0.81 2.78 -2.87
C MET A 38 1.71 1.72 -3.52
N GLY A 39 1.27 1.13 -4.65
CA GLY A 39 2.08 0.20 -5.43
C GLY A 39 3.39 0.83 -5.91
N ILE A 40 3.34 2.05 -6.46
CA ILE A 40 4.54 2.79 -6.87
C ILE A 40 5.47 3.03 -5.67
N ASN A 41 4.92 3.40 -4.51
CA ASN A 41 5.70 3.60 -3.30
C ASN A 41 6.41 2.32 -2.83
N LEU A 42 5.72 1.18 -2.84
CA LEU A 42 6.30 -0.11 -2.48
C LEU A 42 7.39 -0.56 -3.48
N VAL A 43 7.15 -0.33 -4.78
CA VAL A 43 8.15 -0.60 -5.83
C VAL A 43 9.39 0.25 -5.60
N GLN A 44 9.23 1.55 -5.33
CA GLN A 44 10.35 2.44 -5.02
C GLN A 44 11.11 1.96 -3.77
N SER A 45 10.41 1.63 -2.68
CA SER A 45 11.01 1.10 -1.45
C SER A 45 11.87 -0.15 -1.70
N ALA A 46 11.43 -1.05 -2.60
CA ALA A 46 12.19 -2.24 -2.96
C ALA A 46 13.56 -1.95 -3.62
N PHE A 47 13.70 -0.81 -4.31
CA PHE A 47 14.97 -0.40 -4.93
C PHE A 47 15.81 0.52 -4.04
N THR A 48 15.18 1.26 -3.12
CA THR A 48 15.88 2.29 -2.32
C THR A 48 16.24 1.85 -0.90
N ASN A 49 15.85 0.66 -0.44
CA ASN A 49 16.05 0.18 0.95
C ASN A 49 15.61 1.21 2.01
N PHE A 50 14.58 1.99 1.68
CA PHE A 50 13.97 3.03 2.50
C PHE A 50 12.48 2.72 2.70
#